data_AF-A0A9N7TLH4-F1
#
_entry.id   AF-A0A9N7TLH4-F1
#
_cell.length_a   1.000
_cell.length_b   1.000
_cell.length_c   1.000
_cell.angle_alpha   90.00
_cell.angle_beta   90.00
_cell.angle_gamma   90.00
#
_symmetry.space_group_name_H-M   'P 1'
#
loop_
_entity.id
_entity.type
_entity.pdbx_description
1 polymer ?
#
loop_
_entity_poly.entity_id
_entity_poly.type
_entity_poly.pdbx_seq_one_letter_code
_entity_poly.pdbx_strand_id
1 'polypeptide(L)'
;MEPGHAQCADGETRTDRKAQMASDIVAQLADSLAKAGVEDGELSYKGQGRKLDDAQSVEEIVKEIQDFEGLEALRLEGNTFGVEAAQAIAKALETKSQFQRCYWSDMFTGRLRPEIPPALNSLGDALMLAGARLTVLDLRAALNNCGMGIGGGKILAASLIQCHKKSSAEGTPLSLKVFVAGRNRLENDGATALAQAFKLMGSMEEVHMPQNGINHQGVTALASAMQHNAALRILNLNDNTFTEKGAIAMAQALKHLRSIQVINFGDCLVRPAGAAAIAETVSEGLPILKELNLSFCEITEEAALAVAQAVTNKDQLVKLDLNGNCLGEDGCKALRDAMEDMNMGELLGSLSDDEGDQDDDEDEDDEKDDDDEDVDEEELEEEEEEEDEEESIDNKLSTPVSAPRPPDVSSFLSFPSPDKLLKLGAKRALLIEQQVDVSDATKTAEAFLKIASVYKEENTDVKNAVLDSIDALLKKAFSTPSFQGYSFVSSLLVLLGLIKSEDKVKPVAVVPGHLHTLEHVVRQDYFPKENVAVLEAFMSRNDKVLDSCGNARNGLQSTLHRVGADG
;
A
#
# COMPACT_ATOMS: atom_id res chain seq x y z
N MET A 1 -88.86 24.02 -10.28
CA MET A 1 -88.37 23.82 -11.65
C MET A 1 -87.04 23.12 -11.54
N GLU A 2 -86.93 22.05 -12.32
CA GLU A 2 -85.78 21.19 -12.61
C GLU A 2 -85.20 20.20 -11.57
N PRO A 3 -84.79 19.00 -12.05
CA PRO A 3 -84.40 17.83 -11.26
C PRO A 3 -82.88 17.54 -11.34
N GLY A 4 -82.42 16.55 -10.56
CA GLY A 4 -81.01 16.12 -10.56
C GLY A 4 -80.61 15.16 -11.67
N HIS A 5 -79.31 15.14 -11.99
CA HIS A 5 -78.56 14.05 -12.64
C HIS A 5 -77.16 14.02 -11.97
N ALA A 6 -76.87 13.08 -11.07
CA ALA A 6 -76.42 11.71 -11.36
C ALA A 6 -75.15 11.70 -12.24
N GLN A 7 -74.00 11.61 -11.56
CA GLN A 7 -72.69 11.32 -12.15
C GLN A 7 -72.71 9.91 -12.78
N CYS A 8 -72.51 9.84 -14.10
CA CYS A 8 -71.98 8.65 -14.75
C CYS A 8 -70.45 8.76 -14.74
N ALA A 9 -69.79 7.89 -13.98
CA ALA A 9 -68.38 7.56 -14.18
C ALA A 9 -68.34 6.25 -14.98
N ASP A 10 -68.26 6.36 -16.29
CA ASP A 10 -67.71 5.32 -17.16
C ASP A 10 -66.21 5.23 -16.81
N GLY A 11 -65.67 4.07 -16.43
CA GLY A 11 -65.57 2.92 -17.29
C GLY A 11 -64.15 2.80 -17.87
N GLU A 12 -63.09 3.04 -17.06
CA GLU A 12 -61.72 2.68 -17.44
C GLU A 12 -61.62 1.15 -17.53
N THR A 13 -61.56 0.64 -18.75
CA THR A 13 -61.55 -0.79 -18.98
C THR A 13 -60.23 -1.42 -18.52
N ARG A 14 -60.30 -2.64 -17.98
CA ARG A 14 -59.17 -3.46 -17.52
C ARG A 14 -58.06 -3.67 -18.59
N THR A 15 -58.40 -3.43 -19.86
CA THR A 15 -57.52 -3.41 -21.03
C THR A 15 -56.58 -2.20 -21.03
N ASP A 16 -57.05 -1.01 -20.65
CA ASP A 16 -56.25 0.22 -20.63
C ASP A 16 -55.21 0.17 -19.51
N ARG A 17 -55.55 -0.40 -18.34
CA ARG A 17 -54.57 -0.60 -17.25
C ARG A 17 -53.46 -1.58 -17.59
N LYS A 18 -53.73 -2.60 -18.41
CA LYS A 18 -52.70 -3.54 -18.88
C LYS A 18 -51.81 -2.91 -19.96
N ALA A 19 -52.39 -2.10 -20.85
CA ALA A 19 -51.63 -1.35 -21.85
C ALA A 19 -50.74 -0.28 -21.19
N GLN A 20 -51.25 0.40 -20.16
CA GLN A 20 -50.48 1.38 -19.38
C GLN A 20 -49.37 0.70 -18.58
N MET A 21 -49.64 -0.42 -17.88
CA MET A 21 -48.59 -1.17 -17.19
C MET A 21 -47.52 -1.72 -18.15
N ALA A 22 -47.91 -2.19 -19.33
CA ALA A 22 -46.95 -2.65 -20.34
C ALA A 22 -46.12 -1.48 -20.90
N SER A 23 -46.73 -0.31 -21.10
CA SER A 23 -46.03 0.92 -21.52
C SER A 23 -45.07 1.41 -20.45
N ASP A 24 -45.45 1.35 -19.17
CA ASP A 24 -44.61 1.78 -18.05
C ASP A 24 -43.45 0.79 -17.80
N ILE A 25 -43.67 -0.52 -17.99
CA ILE A 25 -42.60 -1.53 -17.95
C ILE A 25 -41.67 -1.37 -19.15
N VAL A 26 -42.18 -1.09 -20.35
CA VAL A 26 -41.35 -0.83 -21.54
C VAL A 26 -40.56 0.47 -21.39
N ALA A 27 -41.15 1.51 -20.79
CA ALA A 27 -40.45 2.76 -20.47
C ALA A 27 -39.39 2.57 -19.37
N GLN A 28 -39.67 1.77 -18.34
CA GLN A 28 -38.68 1.40 -17.32
C GLN A 28 -37.57 0.49 -17.86
N LEU A 29 -37.88 -0.43 -18.78
CA LEU A 29 -36.88 -1.22 -19.50
C LEU A 29 -36.06 -0.34 -20.44
N ALA A 30 -36.69 0.61 -21.14
CA ALA A 30 -36.01 1.56 -22.01
C ALA A 30 -35.12 2.52 -21.21
N ASP A 31 -35.55 2.99 -20.03
CA ASP A 31 -34.72 3.78 -19.11
C ASP A 31 -33.60 2.95 -18.49
N SER A 32 -33.83 1.66 -18.23
CA SER A 32 -32.78 0.75 -17.75
C SER A 32 -31.77 0.41 -18.86
N LEU A 33 -32.24 0.24 -20.10
CA LEU A 33 -31.42 0.07 -21.31
C LEU A 33 -30.71 1.36 -21.72
N ALA A 34 -31.29 2.54 -21.46
CA ALA A 34 -30.68 3.84 -21.70
C ALA A 34 -29.67 4.23 -20.60
N LYS A 35 -29.83 3.72 -19.37
CA LYS A 35 -28.81 3.74 -18.32
C LYS A 35 -27.68 2.74 -18.58
N ALA A 36 -27.96 1.66 -19.30
CA ALA A 36 -26.95 0.83 -19.95
C ALA A 36 -26.48 1.48 -21.26
N GLY A 37 -26.11 2.77 -21.19
CA GLY A 37 -25.53 3.51 -22.29
C GLY A 37 -24.24 2.83 -22.74
N VAL A 38 -24.39 2.00 -23.75
CA VAL A 38 -23.33 1.34 -24.51
C VAL A 38 -22.45 2.42 -25.12
N GLU A 39 -21.33 2.72 -24.47
CA GLU A 39 -20.12 2.97 -25.24
C GLU A 39 -19.67 1.60 -25.77
N ASP A 40 -19.47 1.50 -27.08
CA ASP A 40 -19.18 0.26 -27.83
C ASP A 40 -18.35 -0.75 -27.01
N GLY A 41 -18.95 -1.89 -26.64
CA GLY A 41 -18.27 -2.99 -25.94
C GLY A 41 -18.25 -2.95 -24.40
N GLU A 42 -18.89 -2.00 -23.72
CA GLU A 42 -18.92 -1.94 -22.24
C GLU A 42 -20.15 -2.63 -21.61
N LEU A 43 -19.91 -3.49 -20.61
CA LEU A 43 -20.94 -4.03 -19.71
C LEU A 43 -20.78 -3.44 -18.30
N SER A 44 -21.86 -2.87 -17.74
CA SER A 44 -21.79 -2.08 -16.50
C SER A 44 -22.82 -2.49 -15.45
N TYR A 45 -22.34 -2.71 -14.22
CA TYR A 45 -23.10 -2.96 -13.01
C TYR A 45 -22.81 -1.91 -11.92
N LYS A 46 -22.37 -0.72 -12.31
CA LYS A 46 -21.92 0.32 -11.39
C LYS A 46 -22.98 0.69 -10.34
N GLY A 47 -22.55 0.82 -9.08
CA GLY A 47 -23.28 1.48 -8.01
C GLY A 47 -24.54 0.76 -7.55
N GLN A 48 -24.64 -0.55 -7.78
CA GLN A 48 -25.80 -1.34 -7.37
C GLN A 48 -25.74 -1.77 -5.89
N GLY A 49 -24.59 -1.61 -5.22
CA GLY A 49 -24.42 -1.94 -3.80
C GLY A 49 -24.63 -3.42 -3.49
N ARG A 50 -24.44 -4.31 -4.48
CA ARG A 50 -24.68 -5.74 -4.33
C ARG A 50 -23.55 -6.39 -3.53
N LYS A 51 -23.90 -7.32 -2.64
CA LYS A 51 -22.93 -8.22 -1.98
C LYS A 51 -23.03 -9.61 -2.60
N LEU A 52 -21.98 -10.00 -3.31
CA LEU A 52 -21.93 -11.12 -4.24
C LEU A 52 -20.86 -12.10 -3.75
N ASP A 53 -21.25 -13.06 -2.91
CA ASP A 53 -20.30 -13.89 -2.18
C ASP A 53 -19.89 -15.17 -2.93
N ASP A 54 -20.77 -15.71 -3.78
CA ASP A 54 -20.64 -17.02 -4.43
C ASP A 54 -20.98 -17.00 -5.94
N ALA A 55 -20.75 -18.12 -6.62
CA ALA A 55 -21.01 -18.26 -8.06
C ALA A 55 -22.49 -18.09 -8.46
N GLN A 56 -23.43 -18.39 -7.55
CA GLN A 56 -24.85 -18.25 -7.82
C GLN A 56 -25.28 -16.78 -7.77
N SER A 57 -24.70 -16.01 -6.85
CA SER A 57 -24.96 -14.57 -6.72
C SER A 57 -24.58 -13.77 -7.98
N VAL A 58 -23.59 -14.25 -8.76
CA VAL A 58 -23.12 -13.63 -10.00
C VAL A 58 -23.61 -14.34 -11.28
N GLU A 59 -24.57 -15.27 -11.19
CA GLU A 59 -25.02 -16.08 -12.33
C GLU A 59 -25.55 -15.20 -13.48
N GLU A 60 -26.30 -14.15 -13.15
CA GLU A 60 -26.80 -13.15 -14.11
C GLU A 60 -25.63 -12.43 -14.81
N ILE A 61 -24.65 -11.96 -14.03
CA ILE A 61 -23.46 -11.24 -14.53
C ILE A 61 -22.64 -12.15 -15.45
N VAL A 62 -22.40 -13.40 -15.02
CA VAL A 62 -21.64 -14.40 -15.78
C VAL A 62 -22.32 -14.69 -17.12
N LYS A 63 -23.64 -14.85 -17.11
CA LYS A 63 -24.42 -15.12 -18.32
C LYS A 63 -24.36 -13.94 -19.29
N GLU A 64 -24.55 -12.72 -18.79
CA GLU A 64 -24.44 -11.52 -19.62
C GLU A 64 -23.03 -11.35 -20.19
N ILE A 65 -21.97 -11.60 -19.41
CA ILE A 65 -20.59 -11.61 -19.92
C ILE A 65 -20.46 -12.61 -21.06
N GLN A 66 -20.96 -13.84 -20.89
CA GLN A 66 -20.87 -14.90 -21.90
C GLN A 66 -21.63 -14.54 -23.19
N ASP A 67 -22.84 -14.00 -23.05
CA ASP A 67 -23.71 -13.63 -24.18
C ASP A 67 -23.24 -12.34 -24.90
N PHE A 68 -22.42 -11.50 -24.25
CA PHE A 68 -21.94 -10.25 -24.83
C PHE A 68 -20.83 -10.48 -25.88
N GLU A 69 -21.16 -10.33 -27.17
CA GLU A 69 -20.18 -10.34 -28.26
C GLU A 69 -19.40 -9.02 -28.32
N GLY A 70 -18.07 -9.09 -28.45
CA GLY A 70 -17.23 -7.89 -28.52
C GLY A 70 -17.09 -7.14 -27.19
N LEU A 71 -17.15 -7.85 -26.05
CA LEU A 71 -16.94 -7.23 -24.74
C LEU A 71 -15.51 -6.66 -24.63
N GLU A 72 -15.42 -5.34 -24.48
CA GLU A 72 -14.18 -4.58 -24.32
C GLU A 72 -13.97 -4.07 -22.89
N ALA A 73 -15.04 -3.81 -22.14
CA ALA A 73 -14.96 -3.25 -20.80
C ALA A 73 -15.97 -3.88 -19.84
N LEU A 74 -15.57 -4.11 -18.59
CA LEU A 74 -16.46 -4.57 -17.52
C LEU A 74 -16.35 -3.62 -16.32
N ARG A 75 -17.49 -3.01 -15.97
CA ARG A 75 -17.61 -2.10 -14.84
C ARG A 75 -18.37 -2.73 -13.70
N LEU A 76 -17.65 -3.04 -12.62
CA LEU A 76 -18.17 -3.66 -11.41
C LEU A 76 -18.21 -2.71 -10.21
N GLU A 77 -17.90 -1.44 -10.44
CA GLU A 77 -17.71 -0.42 -9.40
C GLU A 77 -18.85 -0.36 -8.38
N GLY A 78 -18.53 -0.27 -7.09
CA GLY A 78 -19.52 -0.08 -6.02
C GLY A 78 -20.36 -1.33 -5.69
N ASN A 79 -19.81 -2.52 -5.90
CA ASN A 79 -20.36 -3.81 -5.47
C ASN A 79 -19.29 -4.63 -4.77
N THR A 80 -19.66 -5.54 -3.87
CA THR A 80 -18.71 -6.36 -3.12
C THR A 80 -18.68 -7.78 -3.66
N PHE A 81 -17.52 -8.27 -4.11
CA PHE A 81 -17.33 -9.62 -4.66
C PHE A 81 -16.50 -10.51 -3.74
N GLY A 82 -16.98 -11.72 -3.49
CA GLY A 82 -16.23 -12.78 -2.84
C GLY A 82 -15.31 -13.55 -3.77
N VAL A 83 -14.49 -14.44 -3.20
CA VAL A 83 -13.53 -15.27 -3.95
C VAL A 83 -14.23 -16.09 -5.04
N GLU A 84 -15.30 -16.80 -4.67
CA GLU A 84 -16.02 -17.68 -5.59
C GLU A 84 -16.77 -16.89 -6.67
N ALA A 85 -17.34 -15.74 -6.32
CA ALA A 85 -17.95 -14.82 -7.26
C ALA A 85 -16.92 -14.30 -8.28
N ALA A 86 -15.74 -13.85 -7.81
CA ALA A 86 -14.65 -13.40 -8.66
C ALA A 86 -14.13 -14.53 -9.58
N GLN A 87 -14.03 -15.76 -9.07
CA GLN A 87 -13.65 -16.94 -9.86
C GLN A 87 -14.66 -17.26 -10.96
N ALA A 88 -15.96 -17.14 -10.66
CA ALA A 88 -17.01 -17.36 -11.66
C ALA A 88 -16.98 -16.30 -12.77
N ILE A 89 -16.81 -15.03 -12.41
CA ILE A 89 -16.63 -13.93 -13.36
C ILE A 89 -15.36 -14.13 -14.18
N ALA A 90 -14.24 -14.47 -13.53
CA ALA A 90 -12.97 -14.78 -14.19
C ALA A 90 -13.17 -15.84 -15.28
N LYS A 91 -13.80 -16.97 -14.93
CA LYS A 91 -14.06 -18.04 -15.90
C LYS A 91 -14.89 -17.59 -17.11
N ALA A 92 -15.82 -16.65 -16.93
CA ALA A 92 -16.59 -16.09 -18.04
C ALA A 92 -15.72 -15.23 -18.97
N LEU A 93 -14.76 -14.49 -18.39
CA LEU A 93 -13.84 -13.61 -19.11
C LEU A 93 -12.80 -14.36 -19.94
N GLU A 94 -12.47 -15.62 -19.61
CA GLU A 94 -11.51 -16.47 -20.36
C GLU A 94 -11.80 -16.59 -21.87
N THR A 95 -13.03 -16.32 -22.29
CA THR A 95 -13.45 -16.40 -23.70
C THR A 95 -13.47 -15.05 -24.43
N LYS A 96 -13.15 -13.95 -23.74
CA LYS A 96 -13.34 -12.57 -24.21
C LYS A 96 -12.02 -11.94 -24.64
N SER A 97 -11.55 -12.30 -25.83
CA SER A 97 -10.26 -11.84 -26.37
C SER A 97 -10.20 -10.35 -26.73
N GLN A 98 -11.34 -9.68 -26.89
CA GLN A 98 -11.42 -8.24 -27.15
C GLN A 98 -11.41 -7.39 -25.88
N PHE A 99 -11.38 -8.04 -24.71
CA PHE A 99 -11.46 -7.39 -23.42
C PHE A 99 -10.20 -6.55 -23.13
N GLN A 100 -10.39 -5.31 -22.68
CA GLN A 100 -9.34 -4.29 -22.63
C GLN A 100 -9.38 -3.43 -21.35
N ARG A 101 -10.54 -3.24 -20.72
CA ARG A 101 -10.72 -2.27 -19.64
C ARG A 101 -11.40 -2.88 -18.41
N CYS A 102 -10.72 -2.82 -17.28
CA CYS A 102 -11.24 -3.24 -15.97
C CYS A 102 -11.57 -2.03 -15.10
N TYR A 103 -12.83 -1.86 -14.74
CA TYR A 103 -13.27 -0.86 -13.76
C TYR A 103 -13.75 -1.56 -12.49
N TRP A 104 -12.80 -1.78 -11.58
CA TRP A 104 -12.96 -2.63 -10.39
C TRP A 104 -12.83 -1.82 -9.08
N SER A 105 -13.17 -0.54 -9.15
CA SER A 105 -13.22 0.36 -7.99
C SER A 105 -14.25 -0.12 -6.96
N ASP A 106 -13.97 0.08 -5.68
CA ASP A 106 -14.77 -0.40 -4.53
C ASP A 106 -15.24 -1.88 -4.58
N MET A 107 -14.53 -2.78 -5.28
CA MET A 107 -15.09 -4.11 -5.56
C MET A 107 -15.05 -5.11 -4.38
N PHE A 108 -14.33 -4.80 -3.31
CA PHE A 108 -14.09 -5.71 -2.19
C PHE A 108 -14.51 -5.13 -0.84
N THR A 109 -15.25 -4.01 -0.83
CA THR A 109 -15.68 -3.32 0.40
C THR A 109 -16.34 -4.30 1.39
N GLY A 110 -15.76 -4.43 2.59
CA GLY A 110 -16.24 -5.33 3.64
C GLY A 110 -15.83 -6.81 3.50
N ARG A 111 -14.94 -7.18 2.55
CA ARG A 111 -14.33 -8.52 2.48
C ARG A 111 -13.08 -8.62 3.35
N LEU A 112 -12.72 -9.84 3.72
CA LEU A 112 -11.52 -10.09 4.52
C LEU A 112 -10.26 -10.00 3.64
N ARG A 113 -9.16 -9.45 4.20
CA ARG A 113 -7.86 -9.30 3.52
C ARG A 113 -7.38 -10.59 2.79
N PRO A 114 -7.53 -11.82 3.35
CA PRO A 114 -7.09 -13.03 2.68
C PRO A 114 -7.92 -13.44 1.45
N GLU A 115 -9.11 -12.86 1.26
CA GLU A 115 -10.01 -13.22 0.15
C GLU A 115 -9.67 -12.46 -1.14
N ILE A 116 -9.03 -11.31 -1.02
CA ILE A 116 -8.74 -10.43 -2.14
C ILE A 116 -7.66 -11.00 -3.07
N PRO A 117 -6.50 -11.48 -2.57
CA PRO A 117 -5.47 -12.00 -3.46
C PRO A 117 -5.96 -13.18 -4.32
N PRO A 118 -6.67 -14.19 -3.78
CA PRO A 118 -7.25 -15.26 -4.61
C PRO A 118 -8.25 -14.74 -5.66
N ALA A 119 -9.08 -13.75 -5.32
CA ALA A 119 -10.03 -13.15 -6.24
C ALA A 119 -9.32 -12.42 -7.40
N LEU A 120 -8.36 -11.55 -7.09
CA LEU A 120 -7.57 -10.82 -8.07
C LEU A 120 -6.70 -11.74 -8.94
N ASN A 121 -6.09 -12.77 -8.34
CA ASN A 121 -5.32 -13.77 -9.10
C ASN A 121 -6.20 -14.50 -10.11
N SER A 122 -7.40 -14.92 -9.70
CA SER A 122 -8.34 -15.59 -10.59
C SER A 122 -8.74 -14.70 -11.76
N LEU A 123 -9.08 -13.44 -11.48
CA LEU A 123 -9.41 -12.45 -12.50
C LEU A 123 -8.23 -12.19 -13.44
N GLY A 124 -7.01 -12.04 -12.90
CA GLY A 124 -5.79 -11.86 -13.69
C GLY A 124 -5.45 -13.06 -14.58
N ASP A 125 -5.57 -14.28 -14.05
CA ASP A 125 -5.35 -15.52 -14.79
C ASP A 125 -6.34 -15.68 -15.95
N ALA A 126 -7.60 -15.34 -15.73
CA ALA A 126 -8.61 -15.36 -16.78
C ALA A 126 -8.35 -14.36 -17.90
N LEU A 127 -7.91 -13.14 -17.57
CA LEU A 127 -7.55 -12.14 -18.56
C LEU A 127 -6.37 -12.60 -19.43
N MET A 128 -5.40 -13.29 -18.84
CA MET A 128 -4.32 -13.93 -19.61
C MET A 128 -4.85 -15.01 -20.54
N LEU A 129 -5.67 -15.94 -20.03
CA LEU A 129 -6.22 -17.05 -20.82
C LEU A 129 -7.07 -16.56 -21.99
N ALA A 130 -7.79 -15.45 -21.81
CA ALA A 130 -8.56 -14.81 -22.87
C ALA A 130 -7.71 -14.24 -24.00
N GLY A 131 -6.40 -14.08 -23.80
CA GLY A 131 -5.56 -13.25 -24.67
C GLY A 131 -5.99 -11.78 -24.66
N ALA A 132 -6.66 -11.35 -23.57
CA ALA A 132 -7.21 -10.01 -23.43
C ALA A 132 -6.06 -8.99 -23.47
N ARG A 133 -6.25 -7.92 -24.25
CA ARG A 133 -5.27 -6.84 -24.39
C ARG A 133 -5.55 -5.79 -23.33
N LEU A 134 -5.36 -6.14 -22.07
CA LEU A 134 -5.66 -5.23 -20.97
C LEU A 134 -4.81 -3.96 -21.10
N THR A 135 -5.48 -2.83 -21.29
CA THR A 135 -4.87 -1.51 -21.40
C THR A 135 -5.20 -0.63 -20.21
N VAL A 136 -6.33 -0.86 -19.53
CA VAL A 136 -6.77 -0.07 -18.37
C VAL A 136 -7.07 -0.98 -17.18
N LEU A 137 -6.43 -0.70 -16.06
CA LEU A 137 -6.69 -1.33 -14.77
C LEU A 137 -7.00 -0.26 -13.72
N ASP A 138 -8.28 -0.12 -13.39
CA ASP A 138 -8.76 0.80 -12.36
C ASP A 138 -9.15 0.05 -11.08
N LEU A 139 -8.37 0.31 -10.03
CA LEU A 139 -8.48 -0.22 -8.69
C LEU A 139 -8.63 0.91 -7.64
N ARG A 140 -9.15 2.08 -8.03
CA ARG A 140 -9.41 3.19 -7.08
C ARG A 140 -10.33 2.72 -5.98
N ALA A 141 -9.92 2.89 -4.73
CA ALA A 141 -10.72 2.54 -3.57
C ALA A 141 -11.29 1.10 -3.58
N ALA A 142 -10.85 0.24 -4.53
CA ALA A 142 -11.22 -1.16 -4.69
C ALA A 142 -11.13 -1.92 -3.37
N LEU A 143 -10.24 -1.43 -2.52
CA LEU A 143 -9.85 -2.03 -1.27
C LEU A 143 -9.78 -1.00 -0.13
N ASN A 144 -10.51 0.12 -0.20
CA ASN A 144 -10.70 1.00 0.95
C ASN A 144 -11.21 0.16 2.12
N ASN A 145 -10.42 0.09 3.20
CA ASN A 145 -10.70 -0.75 4.36
C ASN A 145 -10.71 -2.27 4.10
N CYS A 146 -10.13 -2.74 2.98
CA CYS A 146 -10.03 -4.17 2.64
C CYS A 146 -8.60 -4.64 2.36
N GLY A 147 -7.62 -3.73 2.42
CA GLY A 147 -6.22 -4.09 2.53
C GLY A 147 -5.62 -4.60 1.23
N MET A 148 -5.48 -3.71 0.23
CA MET A 148 -4.27 -3.84 -0.58
C MET A 148 -3.10 -3.75 0.38
N GLY A 149 -2.96 -2.62 1.07
CA GLY A 149 -1.82 -2.44 1.96
C GLY A 149 -0.51 -2.66 1.19
N ILE A 150 0.55 -2.86 1.95
CA ILE A 150 1.83 -3.32 1.39
C ILE A 150 1.68 -4.68 0.67
N GLY A 151 0.98 -5.64 1.29
CA GLY A 151 0.95 -7.05 0.84
C GLY A 151 0.20 -7.26 -0.48
N GLY A 152 -0.99 -6.68 -0.62
CA GLY A 152 -1.77 -6.73 -1.84
C GLY A 152 -1.10 -5.98 -3.00
N GLY A 153 -0.41 -4.86 -2.71
CA GLY A 153 0.42 -4.17 -3.70
C GLY A 153 1.53 -5.07 -4.25
N LYS A 154 2.24 -5.79 -3.36
CA LYS A 154 3.25 -6.78 -3.75
C LYS A 154 2.70 -7.93 -4.57
N ILE A 155 1.55 -8.48 -4.17
CA ILE A 155 0.92 -9.59 -4.89
C ILE A 155 0.46 -9.14 -6.27
N LEU A 156 -0.21 -7.99 -6.36
CA LEU A 156 -0.63 -7.42 -7.63
C LEU A 156 0.56 -7.20 -8.57
N ALA A 157 1.65 -6.62 -8.05
CA ALA A 157 2.87 -6.44 -8.81
C ALA A 157 3.47 -7.76 -9.31
N ALA A 158 3.56 -8.77 -8.43
CA ALA A 158 4.06 -10.10 -8.78
C ALA A 158 3.20 -10.75 -9.86
N SER A 159 1.87 -10.65 -9.74
CA SER A 159 0.91 -11.15 -10.72
C SER A 159 1.08 -10.43 -12.06
N LEU A 160 1.16 -9.10 -12.08
CA LEU A 160 1.41 -8.32 -13.31
C LEU A 160 2.73 -8.70 -13.99
N ILE A 161 3.82 -8.86 -13.22
CA ILE A 161 5.12 -9.29 -13.74
C ILE A 161 5.04 -10.70 -14.34
N GLN A 162 4.39 -11.63 -13.64
CA GLN A 162 4.21 -12.99 -14.14
C GLN A 162 3.35 -13.02 -15.40
N CYS A 163 2.28 -12.22 -15.43
CA CYS A 163 1.41 -12.08 -16.59
C CYS A 163 2.18 -11.55 -17.79
N HIS A 164 2.95 -10.48 -17.61
CA HIS A 164 3.79 -9.92 -18.65
C HIS A 164 4.81 -10.92 -19.17
N LYS A 165 5.49 -11.68 -18.30
CA LYS A 165 6.46 -12.71 -18.72
C LYS A 165 5.82 -13.84 -19.54
N LYS A 166 4.68 -14.38 -19.09
CA LYS A 166 3.96 -15.46 -19.79
C LYS A 166 3.46 -14.99 -21.16
N SER A 167 2.74 -13.88 -21.18
CA SER A 167 2.20 -13.29 -22.42
C SER A 167 3.30 -12.86 -23.41
N SER A 168 4.45 -12.41 -22.90
CA SER A 168 5.65 -12.14 -23.72
C SER A 168 6.18 -13.41 -24.40
N ALA A 169 6.20 -14.55 -23.70
CA ALA A 169 6.64 -15.83 -24.27
C ALA A 169 5.68 -16.33 -25.37
N GLU A 170 4.40 -15.95 -25.30
CA GLU A 170 3.38 -16.22 -26.31
C GLU A 170 3.38 -15.21 -27.47
N GLY A 171 4.30 -14.23 -27.45
CA GLY A 171 4.47 -13.22 -28.50
C GLY A 171 3.49 -12.05 -28.42
N THR A 172 2.72 -11.93 -27.33
CA THR A 172 1.73 -10.87 -27.12
C THR A 172 1.87 -10.28 -25.71
N PRO A 173 2.96 -9.53 -25.43
CA PRO A 173 3.25 -9.06 -24.08
C PRO A 173 2.12 -8.18 -23.52
N LEU A 174 1.72 -8.46 -22.27
CA LEU A 174 0.82 -7.60 -21.50
C LEU A 174 1.39 -6.18 -21.45
N SER A 175 0.64 -5.22 -21.95
CA SER A 175 1.09 -3.84 -22.10
C SER A 175 0.05 -2.91 -21.48
N LEU A 176 0.10 -2.79 -20.15
CA LEU A 176 -0.80 -1.92 -19.42
C LEU A 176 -0.48 -0.46 -19.73
N LYS A 177 -1.51 0.34 -20.04
CA LYS A 177 -1.37 1.75 -20.37
C LYS A 177 -1.83 2.65 -19.22
N VAL A 178 -2.93 2.30 -18.58
CA VAL A 178 -3.53 3.11 -17.52
C VAL A 178 -3.59 2.28 -16.25
N PHE A 179 -2.98 2.79 -15.19
CA PHE A 179 -3.04 2.20 -13.85
C PHE A 179 -3.59 3.22 -12.86
N VAL A 180 -4.64 2.83 -12.16
CA VAL A 180 -5.32 3.70 -11.19
C VAL A 180 -5.46 2.93 -9.88
N ALA A 181 -4.82 3.40 -8.82
CA ALA A 181 -4.85 2.78 -7.50
C ALA A 181 -4.68 3.84 -6.41
N GLY A 182 -5.71 4.66 -6.17
CA GLY A 182 -5.72 5.62 -5.06
C GLY A 182 -6.35 5.06 -3.78
N ARG A 183 -5.97 5.60 -2.61
CA ARG A 183 -6.52 5.27 -1.28
C ARG A 183 -6.30 3.82 -0.82
N ASN A 184 -5.26 3.16 -1.31
CA ASN A 184 -5.07 1.73 -1.07
C ASN A 184 -3.98 1.37 -0.05
N ARG A 185 -3.37 2.38 0.60
CA ARG A 185 -2.25 2.21 1.57
C ARG A 185 -1.13 1.34 1.02
N LEU A 186 -0.71 1.60 -0.21
CA LEU A 186 0.37 0.82 -0.84
C LEU A 186 1.69 0.94 -0.07
N GLU A 187 1.93 2.11 0.52
CA GLU A 187 3.16 2.47 1.22
C GLU A 187 4.40 2.21 0.33
N ASN A 188 5.61 2.32 0.87
CA ASN A 188 6.85 2.22 0.08
C ASN A 188 7.01 0.87 -0.62
N ASP A 189 6.71 -0.18 0.12
CA ASP A 189 6.96 -1.55 -0.29
C ASP A 189 6.01 -1.99 -1.42
N GLY A 190 4.74 -1.61 -1.34
CA GLY A 190 3.77 -1.86 -2.41
C GLY A 190 4.09 -1.03 -3.65
N ALA A 191 4.42 0.26 -3.47
CA ALA A 191 4.84 1.13 -4.56
C ALA A 191 6.11 0.63 -5.27
N THR A 192 7.11 0.16 -4.50
CA THR A 192 8.37 -0.39 -5.04
C THR A 192 8.11 -1.65 -5.86
N ALA A 193 7.25 -2.54 -5.39
CA ALA A 193 6.89 -3.74 -6.15
C ALA A 193 6.18 -3.36 -7.47
N LEU A 194 5.22 -2.43 -7.42
CA LEU A 194 4.53 -1.94 -8.62
C LEU A 194 5.49 -1.22 -9.58
N ALA A 195 6.45 -0.45 -9.06
CA ALA A 195 7.50 0.19 -9.85
C ALA A 195 8.31 -0.84 -10.66
N GLN A 196 8.63 -2.00 -10.09
CA GLN A 196 9.29 -3.09 -10.82
C GLN A 196 8.42 -3.60 -11.98
N ALA A 197 7.11 -3.71 -11.78
CA ALA A 197 6.17 -4.11 -12.82
C ALA A 197 6.08 -3.06 -13.95
N PHE A 198 5.93 -1.77 -13.61
CA PHE A 198 5.86 -0.68 -14.59
C PHE A 198 7.15 -0.53 -15.39
N LYS A 199 8.31 -0.69 -14.73
CA LYS A 199 9.62 -0.68 -15.39
C LYS A 199 9.75 -1.81 -16.41
N LEU A 200 9.28 -3.01 -16.05
CA LEU A 200 9.34 -4.17 -16.93
C LEU A 200 8.43 -4.00 -18.16
N MET A 201 7.22 -3.47 -17.96
CA MET A 201 6.23 -3.31 -19.03
C MET A 201 6.54 -2.16 -19.98
N GLY A 202 7.09 -1.04 -19.49
CA GLY A 202 7.50 0.11 -20.31
C GLY A 202 6.40 0.74 -21.19
N SER A 203 5.13 0.48 -20.89
CA SER A 203 3.96 0.82 -21.72
C SER A 203 2.99 1.78 -21.05
N MET A 204 3.30 2.28 -19.85
CA MET A 204 2.42 3.17 -19.10
C MET A 204 2.25 4.51 -19.84
N GLU A 205 0.98 4.91 -19.96
CA GLU A 205 0.52 6.20 -20.46
C GLU A 205 -0.11 7.05 -19.33
N GLU A 206 -0.75 6.43 -18.34
CA GLU A 206 -1.38 7.14 -17.22
C GLU A 206 -1.19 6.36 -15.91
N VAL A 207 -0.70 7.05 -14.88
CA VAL A 207 -0.50 6.48 -13.53
C VAL A 207 -1.14 7.40 -12.50
N HIS A 208 -2.08 6.84 -11.74
CA HIS A 208 -2.79 7.54 -10.68
C HIS A 208 -2.70 6.74 -9.38
N MET A 209 -1.87 7.19 -8.44
CA MET A 209 -1.70 6.53 -7.14
C MET A 209 -1.82 7.52 -5.98
N PRO A 210 -2.87 8.36 -5.92
CA PRO A 210 -3.00 9.34 -4.84
C PRO A 210 -3.34 8.68 -3.50
N GLN A 211 -2.98 9.31 -2.38
CA GLN A 211 -3.40 8.88 -1.04
C GLN A 211 -3.00 7.44 -0.70
N ASN A 212 -1.73 7.10 -0.87
CA ASN A 212 -1.23 5.75 -0.61
C ASN A 212 -0.21 5.65 0.53
N GLY A 213 0.12 6.77 1.17
CA GLY A 213 1.16 6.81 2.21
C GLY A 213 2.54 6.42 1.66
N ILE A 214 2.81 6.73 0.39
CA ILE A 214 4.11 6.45 -0.24
C ILE A 214 5.05 7.59 0.15
N ASN A 215 6.18 7.28 0.80
CA ASN A 215 7.17 8.29 1.14
C ASN A 215 8.31 8.37 0.09
N HIS A 216 9.30 9.23 0.33
CA HIS A 216 10.43 9.50 -0.57
C HIS A 216 11.11 8.24 -1.13
N GLN A 217 11.21 7.14 -0.38
CA GLN A 217 11.81 5.88 -0.86
C GLN A 217 10.95 5.22 -1.95
N GLY A 218 9.64 5.12 -1.71
CA GLY A 218 8.69 4.58 -2.68
C GLY A 218 8.54 5.48 -3.91
N VAL A 219 8.56 6.80 -3.71
CA VAL A 219 8.55 7.79 -4.80
C VAL A 219 9.81 7.66 -5.66
N THR A 220 10.98 7.47 -5.06
CA THR A 220 12.25 7.24 -5.78
C THR A 220 12.19 5.96 -6.62
N ALA A 221 11.62 4.88 -6.08
CA ALA A 221 11.41 3.65 -6.83
C ALA A 221 10.47 3.87 -8.03
N LEU A 222 9.36 4.58 -7.83
CA LEU A 222 8.44 4.96 -8.90
C LEU A 222 9.13 5.84 -9.96
N ALA A 223 9.90 6.85 -9.54
CA ALA A 223 10.66 7.73 -10.44
C ALA A 223 11.60 6.93 -11.35
N SER A 224 12.34 5.95 -10.80
CA SER A 224 13.21 5.05 -11.58
C SER A 224 12.42 4.23 -12.62
N ALA A 225 11.21 3.80 -12.28
CA ALA A 225 10.35 3.07 -13.19
C ALA A 225 9.75 3.96 -14.29
N MET A 226 9.31 5.18 -13.96
CA MET A 226 8.65 6.07 -14.92
C MET A 226 9.57 6.44 -16.08
N GLN A 227 10.88 6.54 -15.88
CA GLN A 227 11.87 6.79 -16.94
C GLN A 227 11.81 5.80 -18.11
N HIS A 228 11.27 4.59 -17.88
CA HIS A 228 11.14 3.54 -18.90
C HIS A 228 9.82 3.64 -19.68
N ASN A 229 8.95 4.59 -19.33
CA ASN A 229 7.61 4.76 -19.87
C ASN A 229 7.51 6.09 -20.65
N ALA A 230 8.19 6.19 -21.79
CA ALA A 230 8.29 7.44 -22.56
C ALA A 230 6.94 7.96 -23.12
N ALA A 231 5.91 7.11 -23.14
CA ALA A 231 4.55 7.45 -23.53
C ALA A 231 3.70 8.01 -22.37
N LEU A 232 4.24 8.15 -21.16
CA LEU A 232 3.52 8.65 -19.99
C LEU A 232 3.01 10.08 -20.25
N ARG A 233 1.70 10.25 -20.13
CA ARG A 233 0.93 11.49 -20.34
C ARG A 233 0.40 12.07 -19.02
N ILE A 234 -0.01 11.21 -18.10
CA ILE A 234 -0.60 11.64 -16.81
C ILE A 234 0.13 10.94 -15.68
N LEU A 235 0.64 11.73 -14.73
CA LEU A 235 1.21 11.24 -13.49
C LEU A 235 0.57 11.97 -12.31
N ASN A 236 -0.24 11.24 -11.55
CA ASN A 236 -0.90 11.74 -10.36
C ASN A 236 -0.46 10.91 -9.14
N LEU A 237 0.31 11.55 -8.26
CA LEU A 237 0.78 10.99 -6.99
C LEU A 237 0.36 11.87 -5.80
N ASN A 238 -0.68 12.70 -5.97
CA ASN A 238 -1.18 13.62 -4.95
C ASN A 238 -1.40 12.94 -3.59
N ASP A 239 -1.09 13.66 -2.51
CA ASP A 239 -1.28 13.18 -1.13
C ASP A 239 -0.44 11.91 -0.87
N ASN A 240 0.87 12.08 -1.01
CA ASN A 240 1.94 11.12 -0.72
C ASN A 240 3.20 11.91 -0.35
N THR A 241 4.01 11.44 0.59
CA THR A 241 5.11 12.21 1.18
C THR A 241 6.40 12.16 0.34
N PHE A 242 6.56 13.06 -0.62
CA PHE A 242 7.75 13.10 -1.47
C PHE A 242 9.00 13.51 -0.68
N THR A 243 8.87 14.53 0.18
CA THR A 243 9.99 15.35 0.67
C THR A 243 10.82 15.93 -0.48
N GLU A 244 11.87 16.69 -0.15
CA GLU A 244 12.79 17.19 -1.18
C GLU A 244 13.47 16.05 -1.94
N LYS A 245 13.85 14.98 -1.23
CA LYS A 245 14.57 13.83 -1.80
C LYS A 245 13.74 13.12 -2.89
N GLY A 246 12.48 12.83 -2.61
CA GLY A 246 11.57 12.20 -3.57
C GLY A 246 11.21 13.13 -4.73
N ALA A 247 11.03 14.43 -4.47
CA ALA A 247 10.75 15.43 -5.50
C ALA A 247 11.92 15.60 -6.48
N ILE A 248 13.16 15.67 -5.99
CA ILE A 248 14.37 15.73 -6.83
C ILE A 248 14.50 14.46 -7.68
N ALA A 249 14.28 13.28 -7.10
CA ALA A 249 14.29 12.02 -7.84
C ALA A 249 13.23 12.00 -8.97
N MET A 250 12.03 12.51 -8.67
CA MET A 250 10.95 12.61 -9.66
C MET A 250 11.27 13.64 -10.76
N ALA A 251 11.85 14.79 -10.40
CA ALA A 251 12.31 15.80 -11.36
C ALA A 251 13.35 15.21 -12.33
N GLN A 252 14.33 14.46 -11.83
CA GLN A 252 15.30 13.75 -12.66
C GLN A 252 14.63 12.77 -13.63
N ALA A 253 13.61 12.03 -13.17
CA ALA A 253 12.86 11.14 -14.04
C ALA A 253 12.08 11.88 -15.15
N LEU A 254 11.45 13.01 -14.80
CA LEU A 254 10.65 13.82 -15.70
C LEU A 254 11.45 14.39 -16.89
N LYS A 255 12.77 14.58 -16.75
CA LYS A 255 13.66 15.02 -17.86
C LYS A 255 13.54 14.14 -19.12
N HIS A 256 13.14 12.87 -18.95
CA HIS A 256 12.98 11.89 -20.02
C HIS A 256 11.55 11.76 -20.56
N LEU A 257 10.54 12.37 -19.91
CA LEU A 257 9.12 12.12 -20.16
C LEU A 257 8.47 13.23 -21.00
N ARG A 258 8.91 13.34 -22.26
CA ARG A 258 8.48 14.41 -23.18
C ARG A 258 6.97 14.41 -23.53
N SER A 259 6.28 13.30 -23.25
CA SER A 259 4.85 13.12 -23.55
C SER A 259 3.92 13.57 -22.41
N ILE A 260 4.47 14.00 -21.27
CA ILE A 260 3.69 14.39 -20.10
C ILE A 260 2.84 15.64 -20.39
N GLN A 261 1.56 15.52 -20.03
CA GLN A 261 0.54 16.56 -20.16
C GLN A 261 0.02 16.99 -18.80
N VAL A 262 -0.05 16.09 -17.82
CA VAL A 262 -0.59 16.38 -16.49
C VAL A 262 0.34 15.83 -15.41
N ILE A 263 0.77 16.71 -14.53
CA ILE A 263 1.50 16.38 -13.30
C ILE A 263 0.65 16.83 -12.12
N ASN A 264 0.33 15.90 -11.23
CA ASN A 264 -0.32 16.21 -9.97
C ASN A 264 0.48 15.64 -8.79
N PHE A 265 1.22 16.53 -8.13
CA PHE A 265 1.95 16.30 -6.89
C PHE A 265 1.47 17.27 -5.80
N GLY A 266 0.19 17.63 -5.80
CA GLY A 266 -0.36 18.41 -4.70
C GLY A 266 -0.31 17.60 -3.40
N ASP A 267 -0.23 18.25 -2.25
CA ASP A 267 -0.19 17.61 -0.94
C ASP A 267 0.94 16.56 -0.84
N CYS A 268 2.11 16.89 -1.39
CA CYS A 268 3.23 15.94 -1.47
C CYS A 268 4.46 16.34 -0.65
N LEU A 269 4.42 17.45 0.09
CA LEU A 269 5.58 17.99 0.80
C LEU A 269 6.81 18.12 -0.13
N VAL A 270 6.59 18.68 -1.32
CA VAL A 270 7.64 18.84 -2.35
C VAL A 270 8.76 19.74 -1.87
N ARG A 271 8.44 20.73 -1.02
CA ARG A 271 9.36 21.67 -0.38
C ARG A 271 10.16 22.54 -1.37
N PRO A 272 10.88 23.57 -0.91
CA PRO A 272 11.49 24.55 -1.82
C PRO A 272 12.53 23.95 -2.77
N ALA A 273 13.43 23.08 -2.31
CA ALA A 273 14.45 22.50 -3.20
C ALA A 273 13.85 21.53 -4.24
N GLY A 274 12.84 20.75 -3.83
CA GLY A 274 12.10 19.88 -4.75
C GLY A 274 11.33 20.66 -5.79
N ALA A 275 10.69 21.76 -5.41
CA ALA A 275 9.96 22.65 -6.32
C ALA A 275 10.90 23.31 -7.32
N ALA A 276 12.08 23.78 -6.88
CA ALA A 276 13.11 24.32 -7.77
C ALA A 276 13.61 23.29 -8.79
N ALA A 277 13.83 22.04 -8.39
CA ALA A 277 14.24 20.96 -9.30
C ALA A 277 13.16 20.63 -10.35
N ILE A 278 11.89 20.63 -9.93
CA ILE A 278 10.75 20.48 -10.85
C ILE A 278 10.69 21.67 -11.81
N ALA A 279 10.86 22.90 -11.31
CA ALA A 279 10.87 24.11 -12.13
C ALA A 279 11.98 24.08 -13.20
N GLU A 280 13.20 23.68 -12.84
CA GLU A 280 14.30 23.49 -13.81
C GLU A 280 13.87 22.50 -14.92
N THR A 281 13.34 21.35 -14.53
CA THR A 281 12.93 20.29 -15.46
C THR A 281 11.76 20.73 -16.36
N VAL A 282 10.80 21.46 -15.81
CA VAL A 282 9.68 22.03 -16.57
C VAL A 282 10.22 23.06 -17.55
N SER A 283 11.08 23.98 -17.13
CA SER A 283 11.65 25.02 -17.99
C SER A 283 12.38 24.43 -19.21
N GLU A 284 13.27 23.44 -18.98
CA GLU A 284 14.07 22.78 -20.02
C GLU A 284 13.27 21.76 -20.88
N GLY A 285 12.16 21.25 -20.34
CA GLY A 285 11.49 20.04 -20.83
C GLY A 285 9.98 20.20 -21.06
N LEU A 286 9.29 19.04 -21.10
CA LEU A 286 7.83 18.92 -21.04
C LEU A 286 7.03 19.88 -21.96
N PRO A 287 7.26 19.88 -23.29
CA PRO A 287 6.73 20.91 -24.19
C PRO A 287 5.21 20.89 -24.37
N ILE A 288 4.54 19.80 -23.98
CA ILE A 288 3.09 19.61 -24.13
C ILE A 288 2.37 19.57 -22.79
N LEU A 289 3.01 20.08 -21.73
CA LEU A 289 2.44 20.18 -20.40
C LEU A 289 1.20 21.08 -20.42
N LYS A 290 0.09 20.56 -19.88
CA LYS A 290 -1.21 21.22 -19.78
C LYS A 290 -1.51 21.61 -18.34
N GLU A 291 -1.19 20.74 -17.39
CA GLU A 291 -1.51 20.96 -15.98
C GLU A 291 -0.32 20.62 -15.09
N LEU A 292 0.04 21.54 -14.20
CA LEU A 292 1.00 21.35 -13.12
C LEU A 292 0.32 21.70 -11.80
N ASN A 293 0.17 20.71 -10.92
CA ASN A 293 -0.33 20.91 -9.56
C ASN A 293 0.76 20.59 -8.54
N LEU A 294 1.15 21.63 -7.80
CA LEU A 294 2.08 21.62 -6.66
C LEU A 294 1.44 22.37 -5.46
N SER A 295 0.13 22.28 -5.29
CA SER A 295 -0.59 22.86 -4.15
C SER A 295 -0.26 22.11 -2.85
N PHE A 296 -0.32 22.78 -1.69
CA PHE A 296 -0.10 22.17 -0.36
C PHE A 296 1.24 21.43 -0.26
N CYS A 297 2.32 22.09 -0.66
CA CYS A 297 3.63 21.45 -0.82
C CYS A 297 4.74 22.11 0.00
N GLU A 298 4.42 23.04 0.90
CA GLU A 298 5.40 23.80 1.71
C GLU A 298 6.42 24.55 0.83
N ILE A 299 5.96 25.14 -0.28
CA ILE A 299 6.81 25.87 -1.22
C ILE A 299 6.90 27.34 -0.80
N THR A 300 8.10 27.90 -0.68
CA THR A 300 8.30 29.33 -0.38
C THR A 300 7.99 30.23 -1.58
N GLU A 301 7.87 31.53 -1.33
CA GLU A 301 7.69 32.55 -2.37
C GLU A 301 8.71 32.41 -3.52
N GLU A 302 10.01 32.30 -3.21
CA GLU A 302 11.06 32.26 -4.22
C GLU A 302 10.94 31.04 -5.12
N ALA A 303 10.65 29.88 -4.53
CA ALA A 303 10.48 28.63 -5.25
C ALA A 303 9.20 28.65 -6.11
N ALA A 304 8.11 29.24 -5.60
CA ALA A 304 6.87 29.41 -6.36
C ALA A 304 7.04 30.35 -7.56
N LEU A 305 7.78 31.46 -7.40
CA LEU A 305 8.15 32.34 -8.50
C LEU A 305 9.01 31.62 -9.55
N ALA A 306 9.93 30.74 -9.12
CA ALA A 306 10.71 29.92 -10.04
C ALA A 306 9.83 28.96 -10.85
N VAL A 307 8.83 28.32 -10.22
CA VAL A 307 7.84 27.48 -10.91
C VAL A 307 7.02 28.30 -11.91
N ALA A 308 6.56 29.49 -11.52
CA ALA A 308 5.82 30.40 -12.41
C ALA A 308 6.64 30.81 -13.64
N GLN A 309 7.92 31.13 -13.44
CA GLN A 309 8.84 31.44 -14.55
C GLN A 309 9.08 30.23 -15.45
N ALA A 310 9.18 29.02 -14.89
CA ALA A 310 9.42 27.79 -15.64
C ALA A 310 8.29 27.43 -16.63
N VAL A 311 7.04 27.78 -16.30
CA VAL A 311 5.89 27.45 -17.15
C VAL A 311 5.66 28.44 -18.30
N THR A 312 6.36 29.58 -18.34
CA THR A 312 6.19 30.63 -19.37
C THR A 312 6.28 30.13 -20.81
N ASN A 313 7.14 29.13 -21.05
CA ASN A 313 7.36 28.56 -22.38
C ASN A 313 6.46 27.33 -22.66
N LYS A 314 5.31 27.21 -21.98
CA LYS A 314 4.36 26.10 -22.12
C LYS A 314 3.08 26.56 -22.78
N ASP A 315 3.08 26.56 -24.12
CA ASP A 315 1.96 27.04 -24.95
C ASP A 315 0.64 26.29 -24.74
N GLN A 316 0.69 25.07 -24.21
CA GLN A 316 -0.50 24.22 -23.97
C GLN A 316 -0.96 24.25 -22.51
N LEU A 317 -0.31 25.03 -21.63
CA LEU A 317 -0.67 25.09 -20.23
C LEU A 317 -2.07 25.70 -20.07
N VAL A 318 -2.92 24.97 -19.36
CA VAL A 318 -4.28 25.39 -19.01
C VAL A 318 -4.45 25.59 -17.50
N LYS A 319 -3.57 24.99 -16.68
CA LYS A 319 -3.64 25.09 -15.22
C LYS A 319 -2.26 25.03 -14.56
N LEU A 320 -1.98 26.01 -13.68
CA LEU A 320 -0.91 25.98 -12.68
C LEU A 320 -1.54 26.12 -11.30
N ASP A 321 -1.39 25.12 -10.44
CA ASP A 321 -1.93 25.13 -9.09
C ASP A 321 -0.80 25.18 -8.06
N LEU A 322 -0.74 26.29 -7.32
CA LEU A 322 0.24 26.57 -6.26
C LEU A 322 -0.45 26.96 -4.94
N ASN A 323 -1.74 26.62 -4.81
CA ASN A 323 -2.53 26.94 -3.62
C ASN A 323 -1.97 26.32 -2.33
N GLY A 324 -2.19 26.95 -1.17
CA GLY A 324 -1.84 26.35 0.14
C GLY A 324 -0.34 26.13 0.35
N ASN A 325 0.51 26.96 -0.24
CA ASN A 325 1.95 26.96 -0.03
C ASN A 325 2.35 28.13 0.89
N CYS A 326 3.59 28.12 1.39
CA CYS A 326 4.16 29.11 2.31
C CYS A 326 4.55 30.41 1.58
N LEU A 327 3.58 31.07 0.94
CA LEU A 327 3.81 32.28 0.14
C LEU A 327 3.61 33.57 0.95
N GLY A 328 2.74 33.54 1.97
CA GLY A 328 2.25 34.75 2.63
C GLY A 328 1.40 35.65 1.72
N GLU A 329 0.81 36.72 2.27
CA GLU A 329 -0.01 37.67 1.50
C GLU A 329 0.82 38.38 0.41
N ASP A 330 2.04 38.81 0.75
CA ASP A 330 2.95 39.50 -0.17
C ASP A 330 3.44 38.58 -1.29
N GLY A 331 3.83 37.34 -0.99
CA GLY A 331 4.26 36.38 -2.01
C GLY A 331 3.11 35.92 -2.91
N CYS A 332 1.89 35.76 -2.37
CA CYS A 332 0.69 35.54 -3.16
C CYS A 332 0.43 36.70 -4.15
N LYS A 333 0.65 37.94 -3.71
CA LYS A 333 0.56 39.11 -4.58
C LYS A 333 1.67 39.13 -5.63
N ALA A 334 2.92 38.89 -5.24
CA ALA A 334 4.06 38.84 -6.16
C ALA A 334 3.87 37.77 -7.23
N LEU A 335 3.36 36.59 -6.86
CA LEU A 335 3.04 35.51 -7.79
C LEU A 335 1.93 35.89 -8.76
N ARG A 336 0.86 36.56 -8.28
CA ARG A 336 -0.22 37.07 -9.15
C ARG A 336 0.31 38.12 -10.13
N ASP A 337 1.03 39.12 -9.65
CA ASP A 337 1.62 40.18 -10.47
C ASP A 337 2.56 39.59 -11.53
N ALA A 338 3.40 38.62 -11.16
CA ALA A 338 4.27 37.92 -12.10
C ALA A 338 3.48 37.17 -13.18
N MET A 339 2.44 36.42 -12.79
CA MET A 339 1.60 35.69 -13.74
C MET A 339 0.81 36.63 -14.65
N GLU A 340 0.37 37.79 -14.16
CA GLU A 340 -0.27 38.84 -14.97
C GLU A 340 0.70 39.47 -15.97
N ASP A 341 1.91 39.81 -15.55
CA ASP A 341 2.98 40.35 -16.42
C ASP A 341 3.34 39.38 -17.56
N MET A 342 3.24 38.07 -17.28
CA MET A 342 3.46 37.00 -18.25
C MET A 342 2.20 36.66 -19.08
N ASN A 343 1.08 37.37 -18.86
CA ASN A 343 -0.23 37.14 -19.50
C ASN A 343 -0.76 35.70 -19.30
N MET A 344 -0.48 35.14 -18.12
CA MET A 344 -0.86 33.79 -17.68
C MET A 344 -1.77 33.80 -16.43
N GLY A 345 -2.27 34.97 -16.00
CA GLY A 345 -3.07 35.12 -14.78
C GLY A 345 -4.31 34.19 -14.70
N GLU A 346 -4.98 33.93 -15.83
CA GLU A 346 -6.15 33.02 -15.89
C GLU A 346 -5.79 31.54 -15.69
N LEU A 347 -4.52 31.17 -15.82
CA LEU A 347 -4.03 29.80 -15.66
C LEU A 347 -3.74 29.45 -14.19
N LEU A 348 -3.53 30.47 -13.36
CA LEU A 348 -3.20 30.30 -11.94
C LEU A 348 -4.45 29.88 -11.17
N GLY A 349 -4.34 28.80 -10.40
CA GLY A 349 -5.36 28.37 -9.45
C GLY A 349 -5.63 29.42 -8.38
N SER A 350 -6.72 29.24 -7.63
CA SER A 350 -6.98 30.08 -6.45
C SER A 350 -5.81 29.99 -5.47
N LEU A 351 -5.38 31.11 -4.91
CA LEU A 351 -4.42 31.16 -3.82
C LEU A 351 -5.17 31.48 -2.52
N SER A 352 -5.03 30.62 -1.51
CA SER A 352 -5.39 30.92 -0.14
C SER A 352 -4.32 31.81 0.47
N ASP A 353 -4.74 32.84 1.19
CA ASP A 353 -3.85 33.62 2.03
C ASP A 353 -3.51 32.74 3.24
N ASP A 354 -2.33 32.13 3.21
CA ASP A 354 -1.75 31.44 4.36
C ASP A 354 -0.90 32.44 5.15
N GLU A 355 -0.95 32.40 6.47
CA GLU A 355 -0.03 33.17 7.32
C GLU A 355 1.34 32.56 7.02
N GLY A 356 2.21 33.27 6.30
CA GLY A 356 3.49 32.75 5.82
C GLY A 356 4.49 32.54 6.95
N ASP A 357 4.14 31.73 7.94
CA ASP A 357 5.01 31.31 9.03
C ASP A 357 6.12 30.46 8.41
N GLN A 358 7.23 31.14 8.14
CA GLN A 358 8.54 30.54 8.20
C GLN A 358 8.71 30.12 9.65
N ASP A 359 8.35 28.88 9.99
CA ASP A 359 8.98 28.24 11.13
C ASP A 359 10.48 28.19 10.79
N ASP A 360 11.20 29.18 11.33
CA ASP A 360 12.66 29.31 11.36
C ASP A 360 13.28 28.20 12.23
N ASP A 361 12.80 26.97 12.10
CA ASP A 361 13.57 25.79 12.46
C ASP A 361 14.46 25.51 11.24
N GLU A 362 15.53 26.31 11.12
CA GLU A 362 16.78 25.87 10.52
C GLU A 362 17.25 24.63 11.32
N ASP A 363 16.64 23.47 11.05
CA ASP A 363 17.32 22.21 11.29
C ASP A 363 18.52 22.22 10.34
N GLU A 364 19.68 22.52 10.94
CA GLU A 364 20.99 22.39 10.32
C GLU A 364 21.07 21.00 9.68
N ASP A 365 20.82 20.95 8.36
CA ASP A 365 21.24 19.88 7.46
C ASP A 365 22.79 19.85 7.48
N ASP A 366 23.33 19.27 8.55
CA ASP A 366 24.66 18.69 8.59
C ASP A 366 24.61 17.37 7.78
N GLU A 367 24.27 17.45 6.49
CA GLU A 367 24.55 16.38 5.52
C GLU A 367 26.07 16.29 5.34
N LYS A 368 26.72 15.61 6.29
CA LYS A 368 27.93 14.86 6.00
C LYS A 368 27.51 13.56 5.36
N ASP A 369 27.55 13.55 4.03
CA ASP A 369 27.68 12.33 3.25
C ASP A 369 28.84 11.48 3.81
N ASP A 370 28.49 10.49 4.61
CA ASP A 370 29.12 9.18 4.61
C ASP A 370 28.00 8.17 4.89
N ASP A 371 27.76 7.31 3.91
CA ASP A 371 26.75 6.26 3.84
C ASP A 371 26.36 5.58 5.19
N ASP A 372 25.07 5.22 5.25
CA ASP A 372 24.43 4.17 6.07
C ASP A 372 23.93 4.52 7.49
N GLU A 373 22.63 4.22 7.67
CA GLU A 373 21.90 3.82 8.88
C GLU A 373 21.77 4.85 10.03
N ASP A 374 20.55 5.38 10.24
CA ASP A 374 19.74 5.21 11.47
C ASP A 374 18.51 6.17 11.50
N VAL A 375 17.28 5.66 11.61
CA VAL A 375 16.40 5.56 12.81
C VAL A 375 15.52 6.81 12.98
N ASP A 376 14.29 6.73 12.49
CA ASP A 376 13.19 7.57 12.94
C ASP A 376 12.76 7.12 14.34
N GLU A 377 12.87 8.03 15.31
CA GLU A 377 12.14 8.00 16.57
C GLU A 377 10.68 8.37 16.29
N GLU A 378 9.77 7.39 16.27
CA GLU A 378 8.33 7.67 16.33
C GLU A 378 7.96 8.01 17.78
N GLU A 379 7.67 9.29 18.05
CA GLU A 379 6.86 9.71 19.18
C GLU A 379 5.46 9.09 19.04
N LEU A 380 5.11 8.24 20.00
CA LEU A 380 3.78 7.68 20.15
C LEU A 380 2.87 8.73 20.81
N GLU A 381 2.14 9.51 20.01
CA GLU A 381 0.93 10.16 20.48
C GLU A 381 -0.18 9.09 20.59
N GLU A 382 -0.47 8.68 21.84
CA GLU A 382 -1.59 7.82 22.18
C GLU A 382 -2.90 8.62 22.05
N GLU A 383 -3.61 8.49 20.93
CA GLU A 383 -5.03 8.83 20.87
C GLU A 383 -5.83 7.74 21.61
N GLU A 384 -6.20 8.03 22.87
CA GLU A 384 -7.21 7.26 23.62
C GLU A 384 -8.59 7.50 23.00
N GLU A 385 -9.08 6.57 22.19
CA GLU A 385 -10.52 6.46 21.89
C GLU A 385 -11.23 5.84 23.12
N GLU A 386 -11.82 6.69 23.97
CA GLU A 386 -12.78 6.27 24.99
C GLU A 386 -14.06 5.74 24.32
N GLU A 387 -14.26 4.41 24.32
CA GLU A 387 -15.58 3.81 24.05
C GLU A 387 -16.47 3.92 25.30
N ASP A 388 -17.41 4.87 25.29
CA ASP A 388 -18.51 4.96 26.25
C ASP A 388 -19.46 3.74 26.10
N GLU A 389 -19.31 2.73 26.97
CA GLU A 389 -20.32 1.69 27.20
C GLU A 389 -21.47 2.24 28.08
N GLU A 390 -22.55 2.74 27.46
CA GLU A 390 -23.83 2.85 28.16
C GLU A 390 -24.66 1.56 28.01
N GLU A 391 -24.93 0.94 29.16
CA GLU A 391 -25.77 -0.23 29.36
C GLU A 391 -27.18 -0.08 28.75
N SER A 392 -27.63 -1.09 27.99
CA SER A 392 -29.06 -1.38 27.91
C SER A 392 -29.35 -2.89 27.88
N ILE A 393 -30.30 -3.26 28.73
CA ILE A 393 -30.67 -4.61 29.15
C ILE A 393 -31.60 -5.27 28.12
N ASP A 394 -31.37 -6.58 27.89
CA ASP A 394 -32.25 -7.61 27.31
C ASP A 394 -32.82 -7.42 25.89
N ASN A 395 -32.33 -8.22 24.93
CA ASN A 395 -33.16 -9.28 24.34
C ASN A 395 -32.35 -10.28 23.49
N LYS A 396 -32.62 -11.57 23.75
CA LYS A 396 -32.11 -12.75 23.03
C LYS A 396 -32.35 -12.72 21.52
N LEU A 397 -31.30 -12.94 20.73
CA LEU A 397 -31.38 -13.82 19.57
C LEU A 397 -30.03 -14.51 19.31
N SER A 398 -30.01 -15.83 19.48
CA SER A 398 -28.82 -16.67 19.36
C SER A 398 -28.41 -16.87 17.90
N THR A 399 -27.15 -16.56 17.57
CA THR A 399 -26.42 -17.14 16.44
C THR A 399 -25.47 -18.25 16.95
N PRO A 400 -25.17 -19.29 16.16
CA PRO A 400 -24.39 -20.43 16.64
C PRO A 400 -22.90 -20.06 16.72
N VAL A 401 -22.29 -20.46 17.84
CA VAL A 401 -20.85 -20.37 18.10
C VAL A 401 -20.07 -21.10 17.01
N SER A 402 -19.36 -20.35 16.16
CA SER A 402 -18.28 -20.90 15.34
C SER A 402 -17.12 -21.25 16.27
N ALA A 403 -16.61 -22.48 16.15
CA ALA A 403 -15.55 -23.01 16.98
C ALA A 403 -14.29 -22.12 16.96
N PRO A 404 -13.52 -22.02 18.06
CA PRO A 404 -12.30 -21.21 18.09
C PRO A 404 -11.29 -21.79 17.08
N ARG A 405 -10.87 -20.99 16.10
CA ARG A 405 -9.72 -21.35 15.25
C ARG A 405 -8.47 -21.43 16.13
N PRO A 406 -7.56 -22.39 15.89
CA PRO A 406 -6.35 -22.51 16.68
C PRO A 406 -5.48 -21.24 16.54
N PRO A 407 -4.71 -20.87 17.57
CA PRO A 407 -3.79 -19.74 17.51
C PRO A 407 -2.72 -19.97 16.44
N ASP A 408 -2.50 -18.98 15.57
CA ASP A 408 -1.57 -19.10 14.44
C ASP A 408 -0.20 -18.47 14.76
N VAL A 409 0.81 -19.31 14.96
CA VAL A 409 2.21 -18.89 15.19
C VAL A 409 2.79 -18.18 13.97
N SER A 410 2.37 -18.53 12.75
CA SER A 410 2.83 -17.88 11.51
C SER A 410 2.44 -16.40 11.49
N SER A 411 1.23 -16.09 11.96
CA SER A 411 0.76 -14.71 12.14
C SER A 411 1.61 -13.93 13.14
N PHE A 412 2.03 -14.55 14.25
CA PHE A 412 2.91 -13.92 15.23
C PHE A 412 4.32 -13.69 14.66
N LEU A 413 4.95 -14.70 14.06
CA LEU A 413 6.31 -14.58 13.51
C LEU A 413 6.39 -13.65 12.28
N SER A 414 5.28 -13.37 11.61
CA SER A 414 5.24 -12.37 10.54
C SER A 414 5.13 -10.95 11.08
N PHE A 415 4.43 -10.76 12.20
CA PHE A 415 4.18 -9.45 12.81
C PHE A 415 4.12 -9.59 14.34
N PRO A 416 5.29 -9.62 15.03
CA PRO A 416 5.35 -9.84 16.46
C PRO A 416 4.66 -8.73 17.24
N SER A 417 3.78 -9.11 18.16
CA SER A 417 3.21 -8.19 19.16
C SER A 417 2.97 -8.94 20.48
N PRO A 418 3.01 -8.25 21.63
CA PRO A 418 2.74 -8.87 22.94
C PRO A 418 1.41 -9.63 22.97
N ASP A 419 0.34 -9.04 22.42
CA ASP A 419 -0.99 -9.65 22.43
C ASP A 419 -1.07 -10.92 21.59
N LYS A 420 -0.46 -10.92 20.41
CA LYS A 420 -0.42 -12.12 19.56
C LYS A 420 0.37 -13.23 20.22
N LEU A 421 1.49 -12.91 20.87
CA LEU A 421 2.24 -13.89 21.63
C LEU A 421 1.35 -14.49 22.71
N LEU A 422 0.70 -13.66 23.54
CA LEU A 422 -0.18 -14.11 24.62
C LEU A 422 -1.37 -14.94 24.14
N LYS A 423 -2.01 -14.56 23.02
CA LYS A 423 -3.13 -15.27 22.37
C LYS A 423 -2.78 -16.71 21.92
N LEU A 424 -1.50 -17.07 21.79
CA LEU A 424 -1.09 -18.47 21.58
C LEU A 424 -1.40 -19.40 22.78
N GLY A 425 -1.76 -18.83 23.92
CA GLY A 425 -2.16 -19.55 25.13
C GLY A 425 -1.05 -20.38 25.76
N ALA A 426 -1.41 -21.24 26.71
CA ALA A 426 -0.45 -22.02 27.51
C ALA A 426 0.44 -23.00 26.69
N LYS A 427 0.08 -23.28 25.43
CA LYS A 427 0.86 -24.16 24.53
C LYS A 427 1.79 -23.40 23.58
N ARG A 428 1.95 -22.07 23.76
CA ARG A 428 2.76 -21.19 22.89
C ARG A 428 4.13 -21.75 22.53
N ALA A 429 4.88 -22.17 23.55
CA ALA A 429 6.24 -22.65 23.40
C ALA A 429 6.32 -23.88 22.49
N LEU A 430 5.40 -24.83 22.69
CA LEU A 430 5.29 -26.06 21.89
C LEU A 430 4.81 -25.78 20.45
N LEU A 431 3.92 -24.80 20.26
CA LEU A 431 3.45 -24.41 18.92
C LEU A 431 4.59 -23.74 18.12
N ILE A 432 5.35 -22.85 18.75
CA ILE A 432 6.51 -22.19 18.14
C ILE A 432 7.58 -23.23 17.79
N GLU A 433 7.89 -24.11 18.74
CA GLU A 433 8.81 -25.23 18.55
C GLU A 433 8.45 -26.13 17.37
N GLN A 434 7.15 -26.36 17.10
CA GLN A 434 6.68 -27.21 16.00
C GLN A 434 6.71 -26.54 14.63
N GLN A 435 6.51 -25.22 14.58
CA GLN A 435 6.40 -24.49 13.31
C GLN A 435 7.74 -23.90 12.83
N VAL A 436 8.68 -23.64 13.73
CA VAL A 436 10.01 -23.17 13.36
C VAL A 436 10.90 -24.34 12.97
N ASP A 437 11.49 -24.26 11.77
CA ASP A 437 12.49 -25.20 11.29
C ASP A 437 13.83 -24.96 11.99
N VAL A 438 13.99 -25.58 13.17
CA VAL A 438 15.21 -25.49 13.98
C VAL A 438 16.41 -26.24 13.40
N SER A 439 16.28 -26.87 12.22
CA SER A 439 17.44 -27.47 11.54
C SER A 439 18.28 -26.40 10.82
N ASP A 440 17.68 -25.25 10.54
CA ASP A 440 18.29 -24.09 9.89
C ASP A 440 18.66 -23.02 10.93
N ALA A 441 19.95 -22.74 11.04
CA ALA A 441 20.50 -21.79 12.01
C ALA A 441 20.03 -20.35 11.76
N THR A 442 19.85 -19.95 10.49
CA THR A 442 19.41 -18.61 10.12
C THR A 442 17.95 -18.42 10.49
N LYS A 443 17.08 -19.37 10.13
CA LYS A 443 15.66 -19.31 10.51
C LYS A 443 15.45 -19.35 12.02
N THR A 444 16.30 -20.09 12.73
CA THR A 444 16.27 -20.13 14.20
C THR A 444 16.66 -18.77 14.80
N ALA A 445 17.68 -18.10 14.24
CA ALA A 445 18.08 -16.75 14.66
C ALA A 445 17.01 -15.70 14.34
N GLU A 446 16.36 -15.77 13.18
CA GLU A 446 15.24 -14.90 12.83
C GLU A 446 14.05 -15.08 13.78
N ALA A 447 13.67 -16.34 14.07
CA ALA A 447 12.60 -16.63 15.00
C ALA A 447 12.93 -16.16 16.43
N PHE A 448 14.19 -16.35 16.88
CA PHE A 448 14.67 -15.83 18.16
C PHE A 448 14.48 -14.31 18.26
N LEU A 449 14.96 -13.54 17.26
CA LEU A 449 14.86 -12.08 17.25
C LEU A 449 13.39 -11.63 17.23
N LYS A 450 12.55 -12.26 16.41
CA LYS A 450 11.11 -11.96 16.34
C LYS A 450 10.34 -12.24 17.64
N ILE A 451 10.73 -13.26 18.40
CA ILE A 451 10.13 -13.52 19.72
C ILE A 451 10.68 -12.53 20.76
N ALA A 452 11.97 -12.22 20.69
CA ALA A 452 12.63 -11.32 21.61
C ALA A 452 12.23 -9.84 21.42
N SER A 453 11.80 -9.44 20.23
CA SER A 453 11.40 -8.05 19.94
C SER A 453 10.17 -7.60 20.72
N VAL A 454 9.33 -8.52 21.19
CA VAL A 454 8.13 -8.19 21.98
C VAL A 454 8.38 -8.25 23.50
N TYR A 455 9.63 -8.45 23.92
CA TYR A 455 10.01 -8.43 25.33
C TYR A 455 9.71 -7.05 25.95
N LYS A 456 8.95 -7.04 27.04
CA LYS A 456 8.70 -5.83 27.86
C LYS A 456 9.09 -6.13 29.30
N GLU A 457 10.03 -5.36 29.86
CA GLU A 457 10.54 -5.60 31.21
C GLU A 457 9.46 -5.40 32.29
N GLU A 458 8.60 -4.40 32.09
CA GLU A 458 7.53 -4.01 33.03
C GLU A 458 6.33 -4.97 33.00
N ASN A 459 6.12 -5.70 31.90
CA ASN A 459 5.02 -6.64 31.75
C ASN A 459 5.50 -8.08 32.03
N THR A 460 5.22 -8.56 33.25
CA THR A 460 5.67 -9.88 33.72
C THR A 460 5.09 -11.04 32.88
N ASP A 461 3.85 -10.93 32.40
CA ASP A 461 3.21 -11.98 31.61
C ASP A 461 3.84 -12.11 30.23
N VAL A 462 4.08 -10.99 29.56
CA VAL A 462 4.74 -10.94 28.24
C VAL A 462 6.19 -11.38 28.37
N LYS A 463 6.90 -10.87 29.39
CA LYS A 463 8.28 -11.27 29.71
C LYS A 463 8.40 -12.78 29.85
N ASN A 464 7.60 -13.40 30.71
CA ASN A 464 7.63 -14.86 30.91
C ASN A 464 7.26 -15.61 29.63
N ALA A 465 6.26 -15.14 28.88
CA ALA A 465 5.85 -15.76 27.62
C ALA A 465 6.94 -15.72 26.54
N VAL A 466 7.76 -14.66 26.51
CA VAL A 466 8.92 -14.53 25.62
C VAL A 466 10.01 -15.51 26.05
N LEU A 467 10.40 -15.51 27.33
CA LEU A 467 11.47 -16.35 27.84
C LEU A 467 11.14 -17.85 27.69
N ASP A 468 9.91 -18.27 28.05
CA ASP A 468 9.47 -19.66 27.91
C ASP A 468 9.48 -20.13 26.43
N SER A 469 9.05 -19.25 25.51
CA SER A 469 9.04 -19.55 24.07
C SER A 469 10.46 -19.67 23.50
N ILE A 470 11.37 -18.79 23.92
CA ILE A 470 12.78 -18.80 23.50
C ILE A 470 13.51 -20.01 24.06
N ASP A 471 13.31 -20.35 25.34
CA ASP A 471 13.92 -21.51 25.97
C ASP A 471 13.49 -22.80 25.26
N ALA A 472 12.20 -22.95 24.92
CA ALA A 472 11.74 -24.11 24.16
C ALA A 472 12.37 -24.18 22.76
N LEU A 473 12.42 -23.05 22.04
CA LEU A 473 13.01 -22.97 20.69
C LEU A 473 14.49 -23.37 20.70
N LEU A 474 15.29 -22.71 21.54
CA LEU A 474 16.74 -22.91 21.57
C LEU A 474 17.12 -24.25 22.19
N LYS A 475 16.41 -24.71 23.23
CA LYS A 475 16.65 -26.03 23.82
C LYS A 475 16.46 -27.14 22.79
N LYS A 476 15.43 -27.05 21.94
CA LYS A 476 15.25 -28.00 20.82
C LYS A 476 16.36 -27.86 19.78
N ALA A 477 16.69 -26.63 19.38
CA ALA A 477 17.74 -26.37 18.39
C ALA A 477 19.09 -26.97 18.83
N PHE A 478 19.58 -26.62 20.03
CA PHE A 478 20.86 -27.13 20.56
C PHE A 478 20.84 -28.62 20.94
N SER A 479 19.66 -29.22 21.16
CA SER A 479 19.54 -30.68 21.33
C SER A 479 19.53 -31.45 20.01
N THR A 480 19.42 -30.76 18.87
CA THR A 480 19.37 -31.37 17.54
C THR A 480 20.79 -31.66 17.03
N PRO A 481 21.18 -32.93 16.75
CA PRO A 481 22.56 -33.29 16.42
C PRO A 481 23.15 -32.61 15.17
N SER A 482 22.29 -32.20 14.22
CA SER A 482 22.71 -31.49 13.00
C SER A 482 22.86 -29.98 13.20
N PHE A 483 22.42 -29.44 14.34
CA PHE A 483 22.43 -28.00 14.58
C PHE A 483 23.81 -27.55 15.04
N GLN A 484 24.42 -26.67 14.25
CA GLN A 484 25.74 -26.11 14.55
C GLN A 484 25.57 -24.81 15.32
N GLY A 485 25.91 -24.82 16.62
CA GLY A 485 25.75 -23.65 17.48
C GLY A 485 26.53 -22.42 17.00
N TYR A 486 27.67 -22.61 16.35
CA TYR A 486 28.44 -21.50 15.77
C TYR A 486 27.71 -20.85 14.58
N SER A 487 27.01 -21.64 13.74
CA SER A 487 26.21 -21.11 12.63
C SER A 487 25.05 -20.26 13.13
N PHE A 488 24.45 -20.62 14.27
CA PHE A 488 23.42 -19.80 14.91
C PHE A 488 23.98 -18.46 15.38
N VAL A 489 25.09 -18.47 16.12
CA VAL A 489 25.71 -17.23 16.61
C VAL A 489 26.17 -16.35 15.45
N SER A 490 26.78 -16.93 14.41
CA SER A 490 27.16 -16.19 13.22
C SER A 490 25.95 -15.54 12.54
N SER A 491 24.84 -16.28 12.39
CA SER A 491 23.61 -15.74 11.79
C SER A 491 23.00 -14.64 12.65
N LEU A 492 23.01 -14.82 13.98
CA LEU A 492 22.55 -13.82 14.93
C LEU A 492 23.37 -12.54 14.85
N LEU A 493 24.71 -12.64 14.78
CA LEU A 493 25.60 -11.48 14.65
C LEU A 493 25.41 -10.77 13.30
N VAL A 494 25.16 -11.50 12.21
CA VAL A 494 24.80 -10.90 10.91
C VAL A 494 23.49 -10.12 11.04
N LEU A 495 22.45 -10.74 11.61
CA LEU A 495 21.13 -10.13 11.74
C LEU A 495 21.15 -8.94 12.71
N LEU A 496 22.02 -8.93 13.71
CA LEU A 496 22.24 -7.78 14.60
C LEU A 496 23.14 -6.71 13.99
N GLY A 497 23.64 -6.87 12.75
CA GLY A 497 24.51 -5.90 12.09
C GLY A 497 25.97 -5.87 12.57
N LEU A 498 26.38 -6.84 13.40
CA LEU A 498 27.71 -6.88 14.02
C LEU A 498 28.79 -7.52 13.15
N ILE A 499 28.38 -8.31 12.15
CA ILE A 499 29.28 -8.86 11.11
C ILE A 499 28.61 -8.79 9.73
N LYS A 500 29.42 -8.56 8.68
CA LYS A 500 28.93 -8.53 7.30
C LYS A 500 28.68 -9.93 6.76
N SER A 501 27.57 -10.12 6.06
CA SER A 501 27.24 -11.35 5.32
C SER A 501 27.63 -11.25 3.85
N GLU A 502 28.08 -12.35 3.25
CA GLU A 502 28.32 -12.46 1.80
C GLU A 502 27.02 -12.37 1.00
N ASP A 503 25.89 -12.77 1.60
CA ASP A 503 24.57 -12.86 0.94
C ASP A 503 23.74 -11.57 1.03
N LYS A 504 24.35 -10.43 1.43
CA LYS A 504 23.67 -9.12 1.60
C LYS A 504 22.39 -9.20 2.45
N VAL A 505 22.43 -9.96 3.53
CA VAL A 505 21.33 -10.02 4.51
C VAL A 505 21.20 -8.67 5.21
N LYS A 506 19.97 -8.11 5.23
CA LYS A 506 19.67 -6.84 5.88
C LYS A 506 19.62 -7.04 7.41
N PRO A 507 20.35 -6.26 8.22
CA PRO A 507 20.23 -6.28 9.67
C PRO A 507 18.81 -5.94 10.14
N VAL A 508 18.44 -6.40 11.34
CA VAL A 508 17.23 -5.99 12.03
C VAL A 508 17.53 -4.82 12.95
N ALA A 509 16.55 -3.92 13.14
CA ALA A 509 16.64 -2.88 14.16
C ALA A 509 16.78 -3.54 15.55
N VAL A 510 17.86 -3.23 16.26
CA VAL A 510 18.16 -3.84 17.55
C VAL A 510 17.36 -3.14 18.64
N VAL A 511 16.53 -3.90 19.36
CA VAL A 511 15.79 -3.41 20.53
C VAL A 511 16.33 -4.03 21.83
N PRO A 512 16.16 -3.39 23.01
CA PRO A 512 16.69 -3.90 24.28
C PRO A 512 16.26 -5.34 24.60
N GLY A 513 15.06 -5.72 24.16
CA GLY A 513 14.51 -7.07 24.30
C GLY A 513 15.39 -8.17 23.68
N HIS A 514 16.09 -7.90 22.57
CA HIS A 514 17.04 -8.84 21.97
C HIS A 514 18.21 -9.16 22.91
N LEU A 515 18.72 -8.15 23.62
CA LEU A 515 19.88 -8.30 24.50
C LEU A 515 19.48 -8.90 25.85
N HIS A 516 18.32 -8.53 26.41
CA HIS A 516 17.82 -9.12 27.66
C HIS A 516 17.46 -10.60 27.51
N THR A 517 16.86 -10.98 26.39
CA THR A 517 16.59 -12.39 26.10
C THR A 517 17.88 -13.15 25.83
N LEU A 518 18.86 -12.54 25.15
CA LEU A 518 20.19 -13.13 24.99
C LEU A 518 20.89 -13.32 26.34
N GLU A 519 20.78 -12.35 27.26
CA GLU A 519 21.32 -12.42 28.63
C GLU A 519 20.70 -13.58 29.43
N HIS A 520 19.41 -13.84 29.24
CA HIS A 520 18.71 -14.98 29.85
C HIS A 520 19.22 -16.31 29.30
N VAL A 521 19.31 -16.46 27.98
CA VAL A 521 19.61 -17.77 27.36
C VAL A 521 21.05 -18.20 27.57
N VAL A 522 22.02 -17.27 27.64
CA VAL A 522 23.43 -17.63 27.91
C VAL A 522 23.65 -18.15 29.33
N ARG A 523 22.69 -17.94 30.24
CA ARG A 523 22.72 -18.51 31.60
C ARG A 523 22.16 -19.94 31.66
N GLN A 524 21.51 -20.41 30.58
CA GLN A 524 20.84 -21.70 30.58
C GLN A 524 21.82 -22.83 30.24
N ASP A 525 21.63 -23.99 30.88
CA ASP A 525 22.51 -25.16 30.72
C ASP A 525 22.56 -25.73 29.29
N TYR A 526 21.55 -25.43 28.47
CA TYR A 526 21.51 -25.90 27.08
C TYR A 526 22.36 -25.04 26.13
N PHE A 527 22.75 -23.83 26.53
CA PHE A 527 23.48 -22.92 25.66
C PHE A 527 24.98 -23.28 25.64
N PRO A 528 25.60 -23.52 24.46
CA PRO A 528 27.00 -23.94 24.40
C PRO A 528 27.96 -22.87 24.97
N LYS A 529 28.80 -23.24 25.93
CA LYS A 529 29.78 -22.32 26.52
C LYS A 529 30.79 -21.77 25.51
N GLU A 530 31.12 -22.56 24.48
CA GLU A 530 32.03 -22.15 23.39
C GLU A 530 31.50 -20.92 22.62
N ASN A 531 30.18 -20.77 22.54
CA ASN A 531 29.52 -19.64 21.88
C ASN A 531 29.54 -18.36 22.73
N VAL A 532 29.68 -18.48 24.06
CA VAL A 532 29.71 -17.34 24.99
C VAL A 532 30.92 -16.46 24.72
N ALA A 533 32.09 -17.08 24.47
CA ALA A 533 33.32 -16.35 24.17
C ALA A 533 33.22 -15.54 22.85
N VAL A 534 32.52 -16.07 21.84
CA VAL A 534 32.28 -15.37 20.58
C VAL A 534 31.37 -14.17 20.82
N LEU A 535 30.26 -14.36 21.53
CA LEU A 535 29.34 -13.26 21.85
C LEU A 535 30.04 -12.17 22.69
N GLU A 536 30.83 -12.55 23.69
CA GLU A 536 31.59 -11.61 24.53
C GLU A 536 32.53 -10.73 23.71
N ALA A 537 33.27 -11.33 22.76
CA ALA A 537 34.18 -10.61 21.90
C ALA A 537 33.48 -9.54 21.06
N PHE A 538 32.29 -9.84 20.52
CA PHE A 538 31.52 -8.88 19.72
C PHE A 538 30.77 -7.86 20.57
N MET A 539 30.20 -8.26 21.69
CA MET A 539 29.52 -7.31 22.60
C MET A 539 30.50 -6.27 23.16
N SER A 540 31.79 -6.62 23.30
CA SER A 540 32.84 -5.71 23.80
C SER A 540 33.35 -4.69 22.77
N ARG A 541 32.99 -4.82 21.48
CA ARG A 541 33.41 -3.88 20.43
C ARG A 541 32.51 -2.65 20.45
N ASN A 542 33.06 -1.46 20.27
CA ASN A 542 32.26 -0.25 20.23
C ASN A 542 31.60 -0.10 18.85
N ASP A 543 30.47 -0.78 18.66
CA ASP A 543 29.64 -0.72 17.45
C ASP A 543 28.41 0.16 17.70
N LYS A 544 28.21 1.17 16.83
CA LYS A 544 27.11 2.16 16.93
C LYS A 544 25.71 1.52 16.96
N VAL A 545 25.58 0.37 16.30
CA VAL A 545 24.32 -0.42 16.18
C VAL A 545 23.71 -0.80 17.53
N LEU A 546 24.51 -0.84 18.61
CA LEU A 546 24.04 -1.19 19.96
C LEU A 546 23.92 0.02 20.90
N ASP A 547 24.14 1.25 20.42
CA ASP A 547 24.16 2.45 21.26
C ASP A 547 22.77 2.75 21.87
N SER A 548 21.71 2.54 21.10
CA SER A 548 20.30 2.63 21.55
C SER A 548 19.94 1.62 22.66
N CYS A 549 20.77 0.59 22.86
CA CYS A 549 20.55 -0.50 23.81
C CYS A 549 21.60 -0.55 24.93
N GLY A 550 22.29 0.57 25.22
CA GLY A 550 23.46 0.61 26.12
C GLY A 550 23.27 -0.06 27.49
N ASN A 551 22.12 0.11 28.14
CA ASN A 551 21.83 -0.53 29.44
C ASN A 551 21.73 -2.06 29.33
N ALA A 552 20.99 -2.56 28.34
CA ALA A 552 20.82 -4.00 28.11
C ALA A 552 22.14 -4.64 27.66
N ARG A 553 22.93 -3.92 26.86
CA ARG A 553 24.28 -4.32 26.44
C ARG A 553 25.22 -4.50 27.62
N ASN A 554 25.24 -3.56 28.56
CA ASN A 554 26.08 -3.65 29.77
C ASN A 554 25.69 -4.85 30.65
N GLY A 555 24.38 -5.11 30.79
CA GLY A 555 23.85 -6.28 31.51
C GLY A 555 24.26 -7.61 30.87
N LEU A 556 24.17 -7.69 29.54
CA LEU A 556 24.62 -8.84 28.77
C LEU A 556 26.15 -9.04 28.87
N GLN A 557 26.96 -8.00 28.67
CA GLN A 557 28.43 -8.07 28.80
C GLN A 557 28.85 -8.61 30.18
N SER A 558 28.28 -8.06 31.25
CA SER A 558 28.56 -8.49 32.62
C SER A 558 28.22 -9.97 32.83
N THR A 559 27.13 -10.43 32.20
CA THR A 559 26.71 -11.83 32.25
C THR A 559 27.62 -12.74 31.46
N LEU A 560 28.00 -12.34 30.24
CA LEU A 560 28.91 -13.10 29.38
C LEU A 560 30.27 -13.29 30.06
N HIS A 561 30.84 -12.24 30.64
CA HIS A 561 32.10 -12.31 31.38
C HIS A 561 32.00 -13.24 32.60
N ARG A 562 30.86 -13.25 33.32
CA ARG A 562 30.65 -14.15 34.46
C ARG A 562 30.51 -15.61 34.01
N VAL A 563 29.71 -15.87 32.99
CA VAL A 563 29.46 -17.24 32.47
C VAL A 563 30.71 -17.80 31.79
N GLY A 564 31.47 -16.96 31.07
CA GLY A 564 32.72 -17.32 30.41
C GLY A 564 33.86 -17.63 31.40
N ALA A 565 33.86 -17.01 32.58
CA ALA A 565 34.84 -17.30 33.64
C ALA A 565 34.57 -18.61 34.41
N ASP A 566 33.33 -19.11 34.39
CA ASP A 566 32.87 -20.35 35.04
C ASP A 566 32.83 -21.57 34.08
N GLY A 567 33.34 -21.41 32.85
CA GLY A 567 33.42 -22.43 31.79
C GLY A 567 34.82 -22.98 31.61
#